data_AF-A0A371HMS1-F1
#
_entry.id   AF-A0A371HMS1-F1
#
_cell.length_a   1.000
_cell.length_b   1.000
_cell.length_c   1.000
_cell.angle_alpha   90.00
_cell.angle_beta   90.00
_cell.angle_gamma   90.00
#
_symmetry.space_group_name_H-M   'P 1'
#
loop_
_entity.id
_entity.type
_entity.pdbx_description
1 polymer ?
#
loop_
_entity_poly.entity_id
_entity_poly.type
_entity_poly.pdbx_seq_one_letter_code
_entity_poly.pdbx_strand_id
1 'polypeptide(L)'
;MKFTVCHVIFLVESQVVVPSHMCLLDKDLEHRKRLMLERIVHFSTILKTTLAHHIIILKHTRNIIILQSSYQICKNRLSLKTSVDTIRWLTVQACTIRDHDETLESKNRGNFLEIFKLLASYNDKVAQVVLENASYNLKYTSHQIQKEIAYFSRKLRSYIGEELKILHFHNC
;
A
#
# COMPACT_ATOMS: atom_id res chain seq x y z
N MET A 1 -54.65 -62.79 -42.31
CA MET A 1 -53.84 -62.94 -41.07
C MET A 1 -53.14 -64.29 -41.15
N LYS A 2 -51.82 -64.51 -41.10
CA LYS A 2 -50.61 -63.76 -40.70
C LYS A 2 -49.43 -64.36 -41.52
N PHE A 3 -48.66 -63.53 -42.24
CA PHE A 3 -47.23 -63.16 -42.03
C PHE A 3 -46.17 -64.26 -42.17
N THR A 4 -45.31 -64.09 -43.20
CA THR A 4 -43.81 -64.10 -43.21
C THR A 4 -43.41 -64.01 -44.69
N VAL A 5 -42.90 -62.93 -45.30
CA VAL A 5 -41.90 -61.92 -44.89
C VAL A 5 -40.69 -62.55 -44.22
N CYS A 6 -39.83 -63.19 -45.00
CA CYS A 6 -38.42 -63.41 -44.64
C CYS A 6 -37.52 -63.78 -45.83
N HIS A 7 -38.04 -64.00 -47.04
CA HIS A 7 -37.28 -64.69 -48.09
C HIS A 7 -36.75 -63.85 -49.25
N VAL A 8 -36.96 -62.53 -49.31
CA VAL A 8 -36.65 -61.76 -50.54
C VAL A 8 -35.80 -60.50 -50.35
N ILE A 9 -35.53 -60.03 -49.13
CA ILE A 9 -34.75 -58.79 -48.96
C ILE A 9 -33.80 -58.91 -47.78
N PHE A 10 -32.72 -59.67 -47.93
CA PHE A 10 -31.40 -59.38 -47.32
C PHE A 10 -30.31 -60.40 -47.73
N LEU A 11 -30.56 -61.28 -48.71
CA LEU A 11 -29.50 -61.98 -49.44
C LEU A 11 -28.93 -61.09 -50.55
N VAL A 12 -28.54 -59.88 -50.18
CA VAL A 12 -27.57 -59.11 -50.94
C VAL A 12 -26.47 -58.82 -49.96
N GLU A 13 -25.58 -59.81 -49.82
CA GLU A 13 -24.16 -59.54 -49.64
C GLU A 13 -23.68 -58.66 -50.81
N SER A 14 -24.10 -57.40 -50.84
CA SER A 14 -23.24 -56.36 -51.34
C SER A 14 -22.37 -56.02 -50.16
N GLN A 15 -21.25 -56.74 -50.11
CA GLN A 15 -19.96 -56.25 -49.71
C GLN A 15 -19.93 -54.72 -49.59
N VAL A 16 -20.37 -54.17 -48.47
CA VAL A 16 -19.79 -52.92 -47.99
C VAL A 16 -18.51 -53.36 -47.30
N VAL A 17 -17.55 -53.79 -48.12
CA VAL A 17 -16.15 -53.61 -47.77
C VAL A 17 -16.03 -52.11 -47.62
N VAL A 18 -16.25 -51.61 -46.40
CA VAL A 18 -15.87 -50.25 -46.03
C VAL A 18 -14.41 -50.17 -46.45
N PRO A 19 -14.05 -49.37 -47.48
CA PRO A 19 -12.71 -49.38 -47.99
C PRO A 19 -11.79 -49.11 -46.81
N SER A 20 -10.71 -49.89 -46.63
CA SER A 20 -9.74 -49.67 -45.55
C SER A 20 -9.29 -48.19 -45.49
N HIS A 21 -9.32 -47.53 -46.65
CA HIS A 21 -9.12 -46.09 -46.85
C HIS A 21 -10.16 -45.17 -46.17
N MET A 22 -11.43 -45.56 -46.06
CA MET A 22 -12.51 -44.76 -45.45
C MET A 22 -12.46 -44.83 -43.91
N CYS A 23 -12.12 -45.99 -43.35
CA CYS A 23 -11.87 -46.14 -41.91
C CYS A 23 -10.56 -45.44 -41.47
N LEU A 24 -9.56 -45.36 -42.36
CA LEU A 24 -8.34 -44.58 -42.16
C LEU A 24 -8.62 -43.07 -42.10
N LEU A 25 -9.50 -42.54 -42.97
CA LEU A 25 -9.91 -41.13 -42.94
C LEU A 25 -10.66 -40.75 -41.66
N ASP A 26 -11.53 -41.61 -41.15
CA ASP A 26 -12.24 -41.37 -39.88
C ASP A 26 -11.29 -41.38 -38.68
N LYS A 27 -10.32 -42.30 -38.65
CA LYS A 27 -9.28 -42.34 -37.60
C LYS A 27 -8.37 -41.11 -37.66
N ASP A 28 -8.04 -40.65 -38.85
CA ASP A 28 -7.24 -39.45 -39.04
C ASP A 28 -8.02 -38.18 -38.64
N LEU A 29 -9.32 -38.10 -38.95
CA LEU A 29 -10.18 -37.01 -38.49
C LEU A 29 -10.34 -36.99 -36.97
N GLU A 30 -10.52 -38.15 -36.34
CA GLU A 30 -10.51 -38.32 -34.87
C GLU A 30 -9.17 -37.92 -34.25
N HIS A 31 -8.06 -38.33 -34.86
CA HIS A 31 -6.71 -37.97 -34.41
C HIS A 31 -6.47 -36.45 -34.50
N ARG A 32 -6.87 -35.82 -35.61
CA ARG A 32 -6.79 -34.36 -35.78
C ARG A 32 -7.69 -33.61 -34.79
N LYS A 33 -8.90 -34.10 -34.49
CA LYS A 33 -9.77 -33.55 -33.43
C LYS A 33 -9.10 -33.66 -32.06
N ARG A 34 -8.46 -34.79 -31.76
CA ARG A 34 -7.72 -35.02 -30.51
C ARG A 34 -6.55 -34.06 -30.35
N LEU A 35 -5.73 -33.90 -31.39
CA LEU A 35 -4.63 -32.93 -31.42
C LEU A 35 -5.12 -31.49 -31.27
N MET A 36 -6.25 -31.14 -31.88
CA MET A 36 -6.87 -29.82 -31.69
C MET A 36 -7.33 -29.63 -30.25
N LEU A 37 -7.98 -30.62 -29.65
CA LEU A 37 -8.41 -30.56 -28.25
C LEU A 37 -7.22 -30.46 -27.29
N GLU A 38 -6.15 -31.21 -27.50
CA GLU A 38 -4.92 -31.11 -26.71
C GLU A 38 -4.30 -29.70 -26.78
N ARG A 39 -4.27 -29.10 -27.97
CA ARG A 39 -3.78 -27.72 -28.15
C ARG A 39 -4.69 -26.69 -27.46
N ILE A 40 -6.01 -26.88 -27.50
CA ILE A 40 -6.97 -26.02 -26.79
C ILE A 40 -6.80 -26.16 -25.28
N VAL A 41 -6.66 -27.38 -24.78
CA VAL A 41 -6.43 -27.66 -23.36
C VAL A 41 -5.12 -27.04 -22.90
N HIS A 42 -4.04 -27.23 -23.67
CA HIS A 42 -2.74 -26.64 -23.39
C HIS A 42 -2.77 -25.10 -23.39
N PHE A 43 -3.39 -24.48 -24.40
CA PHE A 43 -3.56 -23.03 -24.46
C PHE A 43 -4.41 -22.51 -23.29
N SER A 44 -5.50 -23.19 -22.94
CA SER A 44 -6.34 -22.84 -21.79
C SER A 44 -5.59 -22.96 -20.47
N THR A 45 -4.68 -23.93 -20.36
CA THR A 45 -3.85 -24.15 -19.17
C THR A 45 -2.82 -23.03 -19.04
N ILE A 46 -2.12 -22.68 -20.12
CA ILE A 46 -1.19 -21.54 -20.15
C ILE A 46 -1.91 -20.22 -19.79
N LEU A 47 -3.10 -20.01 -20.33
CA LEU A 47 -3.87 -18.82 -20.03
C LEU A 47 -4.26 -18.77 -18.54
N LYS A 48 -4.72 -19.88 -17.97
CA LYS A 48 -5.05 -19.99 -16.54
C LYS A 48 -3.84 -19.75 -15.64
N THR A 49 -2.68 -20.32 -15.94
CA THR A 49 -1.45 -20.11 -15.14
C THR A 49 -0.97 -18.67 -15.23
N THR A 50 -1.02 -18.07 -16.42
CA THR A 50 -0.64 -16.67 -16.64
C THR A 50 -1.55 -15.72 -15.88
N LEU A 51 -2.88 -15.94 -15.93
CA LEU A 51 -3.86 -15.17 -15.16
C LEU A 51 -3.64 -15.33 -13.65
N ALA A 52 -3.37 -16.55 -13.17
CA ALA A 52 -3.08 -16.78 -11.76
C ALA A 52 -1.83 -16.00 -11.31
N HIS A 53 -0.76 -15.98 -12.12
CA HIS A 53 0.44 -15.21 -11.83
C HIS A 53 0.15 -13.71 -11.79
N HIS A 54 -0.62 -13.17 -12.75
CA HIS A 54 -1.01 -11.76 -12.74
C HIS A 54 -1.83 -11.38 -11.51
N ILE A 55 -2.77 -12.22 -11.08
CA ILE A 55 -3.58 -11.99 -9.87
C ILE A 55 -2.69 -11.92 -8.63
N ILE A 56 -1.72 -12.84 -8.50
CA ILE A 56 -0.78 -12.88 -7.37
C ILE A 56 0.07 -11.60 -7.35
N ILE A 57 0.61 -11.19 -8.50
CA ILE A 57 1.43 -9.99 -8.63
C ILE A 57 0.62 -8.74 -8.25
N LEU A 58 -0.60 -8.59 -8.80
CA LEU A 58 -1.47 -7.45 -8.48
C LEU A 58 -1.80 -7.39 -6.98
N LYS A 59 -2.07 -8.54 -6.35
CA LYS A 59 -2.31 -8.62 -4.90
C LYS A 59 -1.07 -8.22 -4.10
N HIS A 60 0.12 -8.66 -4.51
CA HIS A 60 1.37 -8.29 -3.87
C HIS A 60 1.64 -6.79 -3.96
N THR A 61 1.52 -6.21 -5.15
CA THR A 61 1.73 -4.76 -5.38
C THR A 61 0.76 -3.93 -4.56
N ARG A 62 -0.53 -4.31 -4.53
CA ARG A 62 -1.53 -3.64 -3.69
C ARG A 62 -1.14 -3.65 -2.21
N ASN A 63 -0.69 -4.80 -1.70
CA ASN A 63 -0.25 -4.89 -0.31
C ASN A 63 0.97 -4.02 -0.01
N ILE A 64 1.96 -3.96 -0.91
CA ILE A 64 3.13 -3.08 -0.76
C ILE A 64 2.68 -1.61 -0.69
N ILE A 65 1.79 -1.17 -1.59
CA ILE A 65 1.28 0.21 -1.61
C ILE A 65 0.57 0.54 -0.30
N ILE A 66 -0.29 -0.36 0.20
CA ILE A 66 -1.00 -0.17 1.47
C ILE A 66 -0.01 -0.09 2.64
N LEU A 67 1.00 -0.97 2.67
CA LEU A 67 2.02 -0.97 3.72
C LEU A 67 2.84 0.33 3.69
N GLN A 68 3.31 0.77 2.52
CA GLN A 68 4.04 2.03 2.38
C GLN A 68 3.20 3.23 2.85
N SER A 69 1.92 3.27 2.49
CA SER A 69 0.99 4.32 2.95
C SER A 69 0.82 4.30 4.47
N SER A 70 0.57 3.13 5.06
CA SER A 70 0.41 2.98 6.52
C SER A 70 1.67 3.36 7.29
N TYR A 71 2.84 2.98 6.79
CA TYR A 71 4.13 3.33 7.35
C TYR A 71 4.36 4.85 7.32
N GLN A 72 4.07 5.50 6.20
CA GLN A 72 4.18 6.95 6.07
C GLN A 72 3.22 7.69 7.00
N ILE A 73 1.98 7.21 7.15
CA ILE A 73 1.01 7.76 8.11
C ILE A 73 1.54 7.66 9.54
N CYS A 74 2.09 6.49 9.91
CA CYS A 74 2.66 6.27 11.24
C CYS A 74 3.84 7.22 11.51
N LYS A 75 4.74 7.37 10.53
CA LYS A 75 5.88 8.30 10.55
C LYS A 75 5.41 9.75 10.77
N ASN A 76 4.41 10.19 10.01
CA ASN A 76 3.86 11.55 10.13
C ASN A 76 3.22 11.80 11.49
N ARG A 77 2.44 10.82 12.01
CA ARG A 77 1.83 10.91 13.34
C ARG A 77 2.87 11.01 14.45
N LEU A 78 3.94 10.20 14.37
CA LEU A 78 5.03 10.25 15.33
C LEU A 78 5.70 11.63 15.32
N SER A 79 6.07 12.15 14.14
CA SER A 79 6.66 13.47 14.01
C SER A 79 5.76 14.58 14.56
N LEU A 80 4.46 14.55 14.25
CA LEU A 80 3.51 15.54 14.75
C LEU A 80 3.40 15.49 16.28
N LYS A 81 3.32 14.28 16.85
CA LYS A 81 3.24 14.09 18.30
C LYS A 81 4.48 14.67 18.99
N THR A 82 5.68 14.31 18.52
CA THR A 82 6.95 14.82 19.06
C THR A 82 7.02 16.35 18.98
N SER A 83 6.54 16.95 17.88
CA SER A 83 6.48 18.41 17.72
C SER A 83 5.54 19.07 18.73
N VAL A 84 4.34 18.51 18.92
CA VAL A 84 3.38 19.01 19.91
C VAL A 84 3.95 18.92 21.32
N ASP A 85 4.57 17.80 21.67
CA ASP A 85 5.17 17.60 23.00
C ASP A 85 6.32 18.59 23.25
N THR A 86 7.16 18.83 22.24
CA THR A 86 8.27 19.81 22.30
C THR A 86 7.75 21.24 22.47
N ILE A 87 6.74 21.62 21.68
CA ILE A 87 6.09 22.94 21.78
C ILE A 87 5.45 23.13 23.16
N ARG A 88 4.75 22.11 23.67
CA ARG A 88 4.13 22.14 24.99
C ARG A 88 5.18 22.36 26.06
N TRP A 89 6.29 21.61 26.02
CA TRP A 89 7.38 21.75 26.97
C TRP A 89 7.97 23.17 26.95
N LEU A 90 8.32 23.68 25.76
CA LEU A 90 8.86 25.04 25.59
C LEU A 90 7.88 26.11 26.08
N THR A 91 6.58 25.90 25.87
CA THR A 91 5.54 26.84 26.30
C THR A 91 5.39 26.86 27.81
N VAL A 92 5.40 25.71 28.46
CA VAL A 92 5.34 25.58 29.93
C VAL A 92 6.57 26.20 30.58
N GLN A 93 7.75 26.03 30.00
CA GLN A 93 8.99 26.64 30.48
C GLN A 93 9.15 28.11 30.10
N ALA A 94 8.15 28.69 29.41
CA ALA A 94 8.18 30.04 28.84
C ALA A 94 9.35 30.32 27.87
N CYS A 95 10.07 29.29 27.40
CA CYS A 95 11.17 29.42 26.44
C CYS A 95 10.68 29.91 25.07
N THR A 96 11.60 30.52 24.32
CA THR A 96 11.38 30.88 22.92
C THR A 96 11.47 29.61 22.07
N ILE A 97 10.53 29.47 21.13
CA ILE A 97 10.47 28.30 20.22
C ILE A 97 11.41 28.49 19.04
N ARG A 98 11.50 29.74 18.57
CA ARG A 98 12.37 30.18 17.49
C ARG A 98 13.52 30.99 18.08
N ASP A 99 14.71 30.78 17.54
CA ASP A 99 15.89 31.60 17.81
C ASP A 99 16.29 32.39 16.55
N HIS A 100 17.22 33.33 16.67
CA HIS A 100 17.57 34.23 15.56
C HIS A 100 18.28 33.51 14.39
N ASP A 101 19.02 32.44 14.67
CA ASP A 101 19.80 31.72 13.66
C ASP A 101 19.52 30.21 13.69
N GLU A 102 18.79 29.73 12.67
CA GLU A 102 18.44 28.32 12.50
C GLU A 102 19.16 27.67 11.30
N THR A 103 20.17 28.36 10.77
CA THR A 103 20.99 27.86 9.66
C THR A 103 21.66 26.54 10.03
N LEU A 104 21.97 25.70 9.03
CA LEU A 104 22.61 24.39 9.25
C LEU A 104 23.94 24.50 9.99
N GLU A 105 24.68 25.60 9.74
CA GLU A 105 26.00 25.87 10.30
C GLU A 105 25.94 26.49 11.71
N SER A 106 24.76 26.88 12.18
CA SER A 106 24.62 27.44 13.52
C SER A 106 24.83 26.36 14.58
N LYS A 107 25.64 26.68 15.59
CA LYS A 107 25.87 25.83 16.76
C LYS A 107 24.65 25.72 17.66
N ASN A 108 23.76 26.71 17.62
CA ASN A 108 22.51 26.73 18.37
C ASN A 108 21.39 27.10 17.39
N ARG A 109 20.79 26.08 16.77
CA ARG A 109 19.75 26.26 15.74
C ARG A 109 18.37 26.59 16.33
N GLY A 110 18.34 27.01 17.59
CA GLY A 110 17.15 27.33 18.35
C GLY A 110 16.58 26.16 19.15
N ASN A 111 15.92 26.51 20.27
CA ASN A 111 15.51 25.57 21.31
C ASN A 111 14.61 24.43 20.79
N PHE A 112 13.72 24.71 19.83
CA PHE A 112 12.89 23.66 19.25
C PHE A 112 13.72 22.60 18.54
N LEU A 113 14.67 23.00 17.68
CA LEU A 113 15.50 22.08 16.92
C LEU A 113 16.45 21.30 17.84
N GLU A 114 17.04 21.95 18.85
CA GLU A 114 17.95 21.26 19.78
C GLU A 114 17.22 20.24 20.66
N ILE A 115 16.01 20.54 21.15
CA ILE A 115 15.20 19.54 21.87
C ILE A 115 14.76 18.41 20.93
N PHE A 116 14.41 18.73 19.69
CA PHE A 116 14.03 17.70 18.71
C PHE A 116 15.19 16.74 18.40
N LYS A 117 16.41 17.26 18.27
CA LYS A 117 17.65 16.47 18.13
C LYS A 117 17.93 15.63 19.38
N LEU A 118 17.75 16.21 20.57
CA LEU A 118 17.91 15.47 21.84
C LEU A 118 16.91 14.32 21.93
N LEU A 119 15.64 14.53 21.59
CA LEU A 119 14.63 13.46 21.56
C LEU A 119 14.99 12.36 20.55
N ALA A 120 15.60 12.74 19.44
CA ALA A 120 16.09 11.79 18.44
C ALA A 120 17.28 10.96 18.94
N SER A 121 18.19 11.54 19.75
CA SER A 121 19.33 10.79 20.27
C SER A 121 18.96 9.67 21.24
N TYR A 122 17.77 9.75 21.86
CA TYR A 122 17.25 8.71 22.77
C TYR A 122 16.22 7.78 22.13
N ASN A 123 15.72 8.10 20.93
CA ASN A 123 14.65 7.34 20.31
C ASN A 123 14.87 7.21 18.80
N ASP A 124 15.30 6.01 18.39
CA ASP A 124 15.57 5.67 16.99
C ASP A 124 14.36 5.91 16.07
N LYS A 125 13.13 5.71 16.58
CA LYS A 125 11.91 5.99 15.80
C LYS A 125 11.76 7.49 15.57
N VAL A 126 12.11 8.31 16.56
CA VAL A 126 12.14 9.78 16.41
C VAL A 126 13.29 10.20 15.49
N ALA A 127 14.47 9.58 15.60
CA ALA A 127 15.61 9.82 14.71
C ALA A 127 15.26 9.60 13.23
N GLN A 128 14.47 8.57 12.92
CA GLN A 128 14.00 8.31 11.57
C GLN A 128 13.05 9.39 11.02
N VAL A 129 12.43 10.20 11.90
CA VAL A 129 11.51 11.29 11.51
C VAL A 129 12.11 12.69 11.66
N VAL A 130 13.35 12.81 12.14
CA VAL A 130 14.06 14.10 12.29
C VAL A 130 14.11 14.86 10.98
N LEU A 131 14.09 16.19 11.08
CA LEU A 131 14.07 17.16 9.99
C LEU A 131 15.02 16.89 8.81
N GLU A 132 16.19 16.30 9.05
CA GLU A 132 17.17 15.97 8.00
C GLU A 132 16.77 14.74 7.18
N ASN A 133 16.06 13.79 7.80
CA ASN A 133 15.49 12.57 7.20
C ASN A 133 13.99 12.68 6.89
N ALA A 134 13.41 13.85 7.14
CA ALA A 134 12.00 14.13 6.91
C ALA A 134 11.73 14.29 5.40
N SER A 135 10.58 13.80 4.94
CA SER A 135 10.14 14.09 3.58
C SER A 135 9.98 15.61 3.41
N TYR A 136 10.06 16.10 2.17
CA TYR A 136 10.06 17.54 1.84
C TYR A 136 8.97 18.35 2.57
N ASN A 137 7.81 17.72 2.85
CA ASN A 137 6.64 18.34 3.50
C ASN A 137 6.75 18.46 5.04
N LEU A 138 7.74 17.86 5.68
CA LEU A 138 7.92 17.83 7.15
C LEU A 138 9.10 18.68 7.64
N LYS A 139 9.68 19.50 6.77
CA LYS A 139 10.72 20.45 7.17
C LYS A 139 10.10 21.61 7.94
N TYR A 140 10.12 21.53 9.27
CA TYR A 140 9.78 22.62 10.18
C TYR A 140 10.74 23.82 10.12
N THR A 141 11.68 23.83 9.17
CA THR A 141 12.54 24.99 8.84
C THR A 141 11.84 26.00 7.92
N SER A 142 10.70 25.65 7.32
CA SER A 142 9.97 26.60 6.49
C SER A 142 9.40 27.73 7.35
N HIS A 143 9.71 28.98 6.97
CA HIS A 143 9.29 30.18 7.68
C HIS A 143 7.75 30.25 7.88
N GLN A 144 6.97 29.75 6.91
CA GLN A 144 5.51 29.72 7.01
C GLN A 144 5.04 28.75 8.11
N ILE A 145 5.63 27.55 8.16
CA ILE A 145 5.28 26.51 9.14
C ILE A 145 5.65 26.98 10.56
N GLN A 146 6.79 27.65 10.72
CA GLN A 146 7.21 28.20 12.01
C GLN A 146 6.34 29.35 12.49
N LYS A 147 5.83 30.20 11.59
CA LYS A 147 4.86 31.25 11.94
C LYS A 147 3.58 30.66 12.51
N GLU A 148 3.05 29.62 11.87
CA GLU A 148 1.87 28.90 12.37
C GLU A 148 2.14 28.30 13.76
N ILE A 149 3.26 27.59 13.93
CA ILE A 149 3.66 27.02 15.22
C ILE A 149 3.77 28.09 16.30
N ALA A 150 4.43 29.22 16.00
CA ALA A 150 4.58 30.32 16.95
C ALA A 150 3.23 30.96 17.31
N TYR A 151 2.30 31.06 16.36
CA TYR A 151 0.94 31.53 16.61
C TYR A 151 0.18 30.61 17.57
N PHE A 152 0.14 29.30 17.28
CA PHE A 152 -0.51 28.33 18.17
C PHE A 152 0.11 28.30 19.57
N SER A 153 1.43 28.43 19.65
CA SER A 153 2.15 28.42 20.93
C SER A 153 1.85 29.65 21.77
N ARG A 154 1.73 30.83 21.16
CA ARG A 154 1.26 32.05 21.86
C ARG A 154 -0.15 31.88 22.39
N LYS A 155 -1.04 31.29 21.60
CA LYS A 155 -2.43 31.02 22.00
C LYS A 155 -2.51 30.03 23.16
N LEU A 156 -1.74 28.93 23.07
CA LEU A 156 -1.61 27.94 24.16
C LEU A 156 -1.07 28.58 25.45
N ARG A 157 -0.07 29.46 25.34
CA ARG A 157 0.49 30.18 26.49
C ARG A 157 -0.55 31.10 27.14
N SER A 158 -1.35 31.82 26.36
CA SER A 158 -2.45 32.65 26.87
C SER A 158 -3.46 31.82 27.63
N TYR A 159 -3.90 30.70 27.04
CA TYR A 159 -4.87 29.79 27.65
C TYR A 159 -4.37 29.23 28.98
N ILE A 160 -3.13 28.72 29.02
CA ILE A 160 -2.52 28.23 30.27
C ILE A 160 -2.40 29.37 31.29
N GLY A 161 -2.02 30.58 30.86
CA GLY A 161 -1.93 31.74 31.74
C GLY A 161 -3.28 32.17 32.33
N GLU A 162 -4.37 32.04 31.58
CA GLU A 162 -5.73 32.31 32.04
C GLU A 162 -6.21 31.26 33.05
N GLU A 163 -6.02 29.97 32.77
CA GLU A 163 -6.34 28.87 33.68
C GLU A 163 -5.60 29.01 35.03
N LEU A 164 -4.31 29.31 34.99
CA LEU A 164 -3.52 29.52 36.20
C LEU A 164 -3.99 30.72 37.02
N LYS A 165 -4.42 31.81 36.37
CA LYS A 165 -5.02 32.95 37.08
C LYS A 165 -6.31 32.53 37.79
N ILE A 166 -7.20 31.83 37.12
CA ILE A 166 -8.46 31.35 37.69
C ILE A 166 -8.20 30.45 38.91
N LEU A 167 -7.24 29.52 38.81
CA LEU A 167 -6.85 28.64 39.91
C LEU A 167 -6.22 29.39 41.09
N HIS A 168 -5.54 30.51 40.84
CA HIS A 168 -4.99 31.35 41.91
C HIS A 168 -6.09 32.18 42.60
N PHE A 169 -7.11 32.62 41.87
CA PHE A 169 -8.28 33.31 42.44
C PHE A 169 -9.23 32.40 43.24
N HIS A 170 -9.27 31.10 42.97
CA HIS A 170 -10.12 30.13 43.69
C HIS A 170 -9.49 29.55 44.97
N ASN A 171 -8.19 29.74 45.20
CA ASN A 171 -7.47 29.24 46.37
C ASN A 171 -7.11 30.36 47.39
N CYS A 172 -7.69 31.56 47.24
CA CYS A 172 -7.66 32.64 48.22
C CYS A 172 -9.04 32.82 48.86
#